data_AF-A0A1H1S328-F1
#
_entry.id   AF-A0A1H1S328-F1
#
_cell.length_a   1.000
_cell.length_b   1.000
_cell.length_c   1.000
_cell.angle_alpha   90.00
_cell.angle_beta   90.00
_cell.angle_gamma   90.00
#
_symmetry.space_group_name_H-M   'P 1'
#
loop_
_entity.id
_entity.type
_entity.pdbx_description
1 polymer ?
#
loop_
_entity_poly.entity_id
_entity_poly.type
_entity_poly.pdbx_seq_one_letter_code
_entity_poly.pdbx_strand_id
1 'polypeptide(L)' 'MHQREPLTAAEREARRRRLAEVFGDVLPEQTRDDRVEVERTETAEDRLRRDVPPHHGPVG' A
#
# COMPACT_ATOMS: atom_id res chain seq x y z
N MET A 1 -8.32 21.45 -2.79
CA MET A 1 -8.71 20.11 -3.25
C MET A 1 -8.62 20.08 -4.77
N HIS A 2 -7.65 19.36 -5.35
CA HIS A 2 -7.57 19.23 -6.82
C HIS A 2 -8.54 18.12 -7.23
N GLN A 3 -9.70 18.49 -7.77
CA GLN A 3 -10.59 17.54 -8.41
C GLN A 3 -9.86 17.03 -9.66
N ARG A 4 -9.36 15.79 -9.63
CA ARG A 4 -8.80 15.17 -10.84
C ARG A 4 -9.92 15.03 -11.86
N GLU A 5 -9.69 15.53 -13.07
CA GLU A 5 -10.62 15.33 -14.18
C GLU A 5 -10.93 13.83 -14.34
N PRO A 6 -12.19 13.49 -14.65
CA PRO A 6 -12.58 12.09 -14.80
C PRO A 6 -11.85 11.47 -15.99
N LEU A 7 -11.28 10.28 -15.77
CA LEU A 7 -10.60 9.51 -16.82
C LEU A 7 -11.54 9.28 -18.02
N THR A 8 -10.97 9.23 -19.21
CA THR A 8 -11.66 8.72 -20.41
C THR A 8 -11.89 7.21 -20.30
N ALA A 9 -12.71 6.65 -21.20
CA ALA A 9 -12.92 5.21 -21.26
C ALA A 9 -11.62 4.43 -21.56
N ALA A 10 -10.78 4.95 -22.46
CA ALA A 10 -9.51 4.35 -22.82
C ALA A 10 -8.53 4.34 -21.63
N GLU A 11 -8.45 5.44 -20.88
CA GLU A 11 -7.58 5.53 -19.70
C GLU A 11 -8.06 4.61 -18.56
N ARG A 12 -9.38 4.47 -18.38
CA ARG A 12 -9.94 3.50 -17.42
C ARG A 12 -9.55 2.08 -17.79
N GLU A 13 -9.59 1.73 -19.07
CA GLU A 13 -9.25 0.41 -19.56
C GLU A 13 -7.75 0.10 -19.41
N ALA A 14 -6.89 1.04 -19.79
CA ALA A 14 -5.44 0.93 -19.56
C ALA A 14 -5.10 0.78 -18.07
N ARG A 15 -5.76 1.56 -17.20
CA ARG A 15 -5.60 1.45 -15.75
C ARG A 15 -6.04 0.08 -15.23
N ARG A 16 -7.15 -0.48 -15.71
CA ARG A 16 -7.60 -1.82 -15.34
C ARG A 16 -6.58 -2.89 -15.71
N ARG A 17 -6.02 -2.84 -16.93
CA ARG A 17 -5.00 -3.80 -17.38
C ARG A 17 -3.73 -3.74 -16.53
N ARG A 18 -3.24 -2.54 -16.22
CA ARG A 18 -2.07 -2.37 -15.34
C ARG A 18 -2.31 -2.89 -13.93
N LEU A 19 -3.51 -2.68 -13.40
CA LEU A 19 -3.86 -3.23 -12.10
C LEU A 19 -3.93 -4.76 -12.16
N ALA A 20 -4.51 -5.33 -13.22
CA ALA A 20 -4.58 -6.79 -13.39
C ALA A 20 -3.20 -7.44 -13.54
N GLU A 21 -2.24 -6.77 -14.19
CA GLU A 21 -0.86 -7.27 -14.29
C GLU A 21 -0.18 -7.43 -12.92
N VAL A 22 -0.49 -6.56 -11.95
CA VAL A 22 0.13 -6.56 -10.62
C VAL A 22 -0.69 -7.36 -9.61
N PHE A 23 -2.02 -7.24 -9.67
CA PHE A 23 -2.95 -7.70 -8.64
C PHE A 23 -3.84 -8.86 -9.10
N GLY A 24 -3.81 -9.20 -10.39
CA GLY A 24 -4.73 -10.14 -11.01
C GLY A 24 -6.09 -9.52 -11.36
N ASP A 25 -6.89 -10.31 -12.04
CA ASP A 25 -8.15 -9.89 -12.68
C ASP A 25 -9.29 -9.73 -11.66
N VAL A 26 -9.12 -10.32 -10.48
CA VAL A 26 -10.11 -10.37 -9.41
C VAL A 26 -9.65 -9.43 -8.30
N LEU A 27 -10.46 -8.41 -8.01
CA LEU A 27 -10.26 -7.61 -6.79
C LEU A 27 -10.57 -8.52 -5.59
N PRO A 28 -9.71 -8.57 -4.56
CA PRO A 28 -10.00 -9.37 -3.38
C PRO A 28 -11.31 -8.91 -2.74
N GLU A 29 -12.12 -9.87 -2.29
CA GLU A 29 -13.40 -9.62 -1.61
C GLU A 29 -13.25 -8.82 -0.32
N GLN A 30 -12.05 -8.87 0.28
CA GLN A 30 -11.69 -8.14 1.50
C GLN A 30 -10.50 -7.23 1.25
N THR A 31 -10.60 -6.00 1.74
CA THR A 31 -9.50 -5.04 1.81
C THR A 31 -8.66 -5.30 3.07
N ARG A 32 -7.49 -4.65 3.16
CA ARG A 32 -6.64 -4.71 4.37
C ARG A 32 -7.39 -4.20 5.61
N ASP A 33 -8.26 -3.21 5.44
CA ASP A 33 -9.01 -2.58 6.54
C ASP A 33 -10.12 -3.49 7.07
N ASP A 34 -10.58 -4.46 6.27
CA ASP A 34 -11.58 -5.46 6.66
C ASP A 34 -10.98 -6.60 7.50
N ARG A 35 -9.65 -6.69 7.58
CA ARG A 35 -8.97 -7.69 8.41
C ARG A 35 -9.01 -7.26 9.86
N VAL A 36 -9.63 -8.09 10.70
CA VAL A 36 -9.46 -7.99 12.16
C VAL A 36 -7.97 -8.11 12.44
N GLU A 37 -7.37 -7.07 13.02
CA GLU A 37 -5.95 -7.02 13.31
C GLU A 37 -5.63 -8.14 14.30
N VAL A 38 -5.13 -9.27 13.79
CA VAL A 38 -4.50 -10.29 14.62
C VAL A 38 -3.32 -9.56 15.26
N GLU A 39 -3.32 -9.44 16.59
CA GLU A 39 -2.31 -8.69 17.34
C GLU A 39 -0.93 -9.03 16.79
N ARG A 40 -0.35 -8.09 16.04
CA ARG A 40 1.05 -8.19 15.67
C ARG A 40 1.79 -8.00 16.98
N THR A 41 2.52 -9.01 17.43
CA THR A 41 3.47 -8.92 18.55
C THR A 41 4.66 -8.01 18.25
N GLU A 42 4.56 -7.16 17.23
CA GLU A 42 5.58 -6.20 16.83
C GLU A 42 5.37 -4.95 17.67
N THR A 43 6.33 -4.65 18.53
CA THR A 43 6.27 -3.44 19.33
C THR A 43 6.48 -2.22 18.43
N ALA A 44 6.03 -1.05 18.89
CA ALA A 44 6.29 0.21 18.19
C ALA A 44 7.80 0.46 17.97
N GLU A 45 8.64 -0.06 18.86
CA GLU A 45 10.09 0.05 18.78
C GLU A 45 10.69 -0.86 17.68
N ASP A 46 10.19 -2.09 17.54
CA ASP A 46 10.62 -3.01 16.49
C ASP A 46 10.30 -2.48 15.09
N ARG A 47 9.12 -1.89 14.95
CA ARG A 47 8.72 -1.18 13.73
C ARG A 47 9.65 -0.02 13.41
N LEU A 48 9.95 0.82 14.40
CA LEU A 48 10.79 1.99 14.22
C LEU A 48 12.22 1.60 13.78
N ARG A 49 12.81 0.57 14.40
CA ARG A 49 14.15 0.09 14.01
C ARG A 49 14.20 -0.44 12.57
N ARG A 50 13.13 -1.07 12.07
CA ARG A 50 13.04 -1.54 10.68
C ARG A 50 12.90 -0.40 9.67
N ASP A 51 12.11 0.61 10.03
CA ASP A 51 11.75 1.69 9.11
C ASP A 51 12.82 2.81 9.08
N VAL A 52 13.79 2.80 10.00
CA VAL A 52 14.93 3.73 10.04
C VAL A 52 16.03 3.27 9.06
N PRO A 53 16.41 4.09 8.06
CA PRO A 53 17.51 3.80 7.14
C PRO A 53 18.85 3.62 7.90
N PRO A 54 19.79 2.81 7.39
CA PRO A 54 21.00 2.38 8.10
C PRO A 54 22.02 3.49 8.43
N HIS A 55 21.73 4.75 8.14
CA HIS A 55 22.63 5.89 8.35
C HIS A 55 22.29 6.76 9.57
N HIS A 56 21.32 6.37 10.40
CA HIS A 56 21.10 7.00 11.71
C HIS A 56 21.43 6.03 12.86
N GLY A 57 22.69 5.58 12.88
CA GLY A 57 23.32 5.18 14.14
C GLY A 57 23.88 6.41 14.85
N PRO A 58 24.03 6.41 16.18
CA PRO A 58 24.74 7.47 16.88
C PRO A 58 26.18 7.49 16.36
N VAL A 59 26.55 8.56 15.66
CA VAL A 59 27.94 9.05 15.70
C VAL A 59 28.15 9.47 17.16
N GLY A 60 29.04 8.75 17.85
CA GLY A 60 29.44 9.05 19.21
C GLY A 60 30.14 10.40 19.34
#